data_AF-A0A034WTF1-F1
#
_entry.id   AF-A0A034WTF1-F1
#
_cell.length_a   1.000
_cell.length_b   1.000
_cell.length_c   1.000
_cell.angle_alpha   90.00
_cell.angle_beta   90.00
_cell.angle_gamma   90.00
#
_symmetry.space_group_name_H-M   'P 1'
#
loop_
_entity.id
_entity.type
_entity.pdbx_description
1 polymer ?
#
loop_
_entity_poly.entity_id
_entity_poly.type
_entity_poly.pdbx_seq_one_letter_code
_entity_poly.pdbx_strand_id
1 'polypeptide(L)'
;MFMLLRLLWENLREFDKKYKDERSVNYFLLTPLQFFFTLIAYYAFVKHIGPKIMEKRKAFDLKYVLLAYNAAQVLVNGGMCISCIYIIWLHKPYDRLSCMMPDRRRTEFGMLELKFAYGYYLLKIVDFADTVFFVLRKRQHQVSFLHVYHHILMACGLFFSVRYLTGGHGASLVIVNLAVHTIMYFYYFISALRPELKHSMWWKKHITQVQIAQFLVLLLHFTHALLDMECEFPKWALGLASFQTLVMLVLFSDFYYKAYLRPNKRKLVSQANAEQVSEHKEEDFSAEQLAVAESEKNTN
;
A
#
# COMPACT_ATOMS: atom_id res chain seq x y z
N MET A 1 -5.21 17.45 -34.61
CA MET A 1 -5.46 16.45 -33.55
C MET A 1 -5.21 15.00 -34.03
N PHE A 2 -5.79 14.56 -35.16
CA PHE A 2 -5.58 13.20 -35.69
C PHE A 2 -4.12 12.87 -36.06
N MET A 3 -3.39 13.79 -36.71
CA MET A 3 -1.96 13.61 -37.03
C MET A 3 -1.08 13.45 -35.78
N LEU A 4 -1.33 14.25 -34.73
CA LEU A 4 -0.59 14.16 -33.46
C LEU A 4 -0.83 12.81 -32.78
N LEU A 5 -2.07 12.33 -32.76
CA LEU A 5 -2.42 11.01 -32.22
C LEU A 5 -1.76 9.89 -33.02
N ARG A 6 -1.73 10.01 -34.34
CA ARG A 6 -1.05 9.04 -35.22
C ARG A 6 0.46 9.02 -34.99
N LEU A 7 1.10 10.18 -34.89
CA LEU A 7 2.53 10.29 -34.60
C LEU A 7 2.89 9.70 -33.23
N LEU A 8 2.09 10.00 -32.20
CA LEU A 8 2.26 9.42 -30.86
C LEU A 8 2.08 7.89 -30.89
N TRP A 9 1.09 7.40 -31.63
CA TRP A 9 0.84 5.97 -31.78
C TRP A 9 1.99 5.26 -32.49
N GLU A 10 2.52 5.84 -33.57
CA GLU A 10 3.66 5.30 -34.32
C GLU A 10 4.91 5.27 -33.43
N ASN A 11 5.24 6.35 -32.73
CA ASN A 11 6.36 6.38 -31.79
C ASN A 11 6.22 5.37 -30.64
N LEU A 12 5.03 5.26 -30.03
CA LEU A 12 4.78 4.27 -28.97
C LEU A 12 4.94 2.84 -29.49
N ARG A 13 4.49 2.58 -30.72
CA ARG A 13 4.61 1.27 -31.37
C ARG A 13 6.07 0.94 -31.68
N GLU A 14 6.86 1.91 -32.12
CA GLU A 14 8.30 1.72 -32.36
C GLU A 14 9.06 1.47 -31.06
N PHE A 15 8.78 2.26 -30.02
CA PHE A 15 9.34 2.03 -28.68
C PHE A 15 9.02 0.63 -28.17
N ASP A 16 7.75 0.20 -28.28
CA ASP A 16 7.32 -1.13 -27.87
C ASP A 16 8.02 -2.23 -28.66
N LYS A 17 8.20 -2.07 -29.98
CA LYS A 17 8.95 -3.04 -30.79
C LYS A 17 10.41 -3.14 -30.38
N LYS A 18 11.04 -2.03 -29.99
CA LYS A 18 12.47 -1.94 -29.72
C LYS A 18 12.87 -2.42 -28.33
N TYR A 19 12.08 -2.10 -27.30
CA TYR A 19 12.49 -2.28 -25.90
C TYR A 19 11.75 -3.37 -25.14
N LYS A 20 10.63 -3.86 -25.69
CA LYS A 20 9.82 -4.89 -25.04
C LYS A 20 10.61 -6.17 -24.84
N ASP A 21 10.40 -6.79 -23.69
CA ASP A 21 10.85 -8.14 -23.40
C ASP A 21 10.06 -9.15 -24.23
N GLU A 22 10.71 -9.74 -25.24
CA GLU A 22 10.07 -10.71 -26.13
C GLU A 22 9.53 -11.94 -25.40
N ARG A 23 10.05 -12.23 -24.20
CA ARG A 23 9.64 -13.38 -23.40
C ARG A 23 8.23 -13.19 -22.81
N SER A 24 7.73 -11.95 -22.69
CA SER A 24 6.46 -11.63 -22.04
C SER A 24 5.31 -11.32 -23.01
N VAL A 25 5.53 -11.46 -24.33
CA VAL A 25 4.60 -11.02 -25.39
C VAL A 25 3.20 -11.63 -25.29
N ASN A 26 3.10 -12.90 -24.89
CA ASN A 26 1.84 -13.66 -24.89
C ASN A 26 1.15 -13.67 -23.52
N TYR A 27 1.63 -12.87 -22.56
CA TYR A 27 1.10 -12.89 -21.20
C TYR A 27 -0.21 -12.08 -21.11
N PHE A 28 -1.17 -12.64 -20.39
CA PHE A 28 -2.49 -12.04 -20.18
C PHE A 28 -2.40 -10.72 -19.41
N LEU A 29 -3.26 -9.76 -19.73
CA LEU A 29 -3.26 -8.39 -19.18
C LEU A 29 -1.95 -7.61 -19.35
N LEU A 30 -1.01 -8.10 -20.17
CA LEU A 30 0.25 -7.40 -20.43
C LEU A 30 0.22 -6.61 -21.75
N THR A 31 -0.87 -6.67 -22.50
CA THR A 31 -1.08 -5.79 -23.65
C THR A 31 -1.54 -4.40 -23.19
N PRO A 32 -1.08 -3.30 -23.82
CA PRO A 32 -1.47 -1.94 -23.41
C PRO A 32 -2.98 -1.75 -23.35
N LEU A 33 -3.72 -2.27 -24.34
CA LEU A 33 -5.17 -2.15 -24.39
C LEU A 33 -5.85 -2.81 -23.18
N GLN A 34 -5.48 -4.05 -22.86
CA GLN A 34 -6.05 -4.77 -21.71
C GLN A 34 -5.70 -4.07 -20.39
N PHE A 35 -4.47 -3.60 -20.25
CA PHE A 35 -4.01 -2.90 -19.06
C PHE A 35 -4.77 -1.58 -18.82
N PHE A 36 -4.82 -0.69 -19.83
CA PHE A 36 -5.52 0.58 -19.70
C PHE A 36 -7.02 0.39 -19.51
N PHE A 37 -7.63 -0.57 -20.20
CA PHE A 37 -9.03 -0.92 -19.95
C PHE A 37 -9.26 -1.35 -18.50
N THR A 38 -8.38 -2.19 -17.95
CA THR A 38 -8.46 -2.66 -16.55
C THR A 38 -8.35 -1.50 -15.55
N LEU A 39 -7.40 -0.59 -15.76
CA LEU A 39 -7.23 0.60 -14.91
C LEU A 39 -8.43 1.55 -14.96
N ILE A 40 -8.92 1.85 -16.16
CA ILE A 40 -10.07 2.74 -16.35
C ILE A 40 -11.31 2.10 -15.74
N ALA A 41 -11.55 0.81 -15.97
CA ALA A 41 -12.66 0.08 -15.38
C ALA A 41 -12.60 0.09 -13.85
N TYR A 42 -11.42 -0.19 -13.27
CA TYR A 42 -11.20 -0.14 -11.83
C TYR A 42 -11.49 1.26 -11.25
N TYR A 43 -10.89 2.31 -11.82
CA TYR A 43 -11.08 3.68 -11.33
C TYR A 43 -12.54 4.13 -11.45
N ALA A 44 -13.15 3.90 -12.61
CA ALA A 44 -14.55 4.24 -12.86
C ALA A 44 -15.49 3.50 -11.90
N PHE A 45 -15.21 2.22 -11.63
CA PHE A 45 -15.97 1.44 -10.66
C PHE A 45 -15.84 2.00 -9.25
N VAL A 46 -14.61 2.19 -8.75
CA VAL A 46 -14.37 2.55 -7.36
C VAL A 46 -14.82 3.98 -7.02
N LYS A 47 -14.68 4.92 -7.96
CA LYS A 47 -15.01 6.33 -7.71
C LYS A 47 -16.42 6.74 -8.14
N HIS A 48 -17.00 6.11 -9.16
CA HIS A 48 -18.26 6.58 -9.74
C HIS A 48 -19.35 5.52 -9.73
N ILE A 49 -19.14 4.42 -10.45
CA ILE A 49 -20.19 3.43 -10.75
C ILE A 49 -20.60 2.68 -9.49
N GLY A 50 -19.63 2.13 -8.76
CA GLY A 50 -19.86 1.32 -7.56
C GLY A 50 -20.58 2.11 -6.44
N PRO A 51 -20.11 3.30 -6.03
CA PRO A 51 -20.80 4.12 -5.04
C PRO A 51 -22.24 4.46 -5.45
N LYS A 52 -22.47 4.82 -6.72
CA LYS A 52 -23.82 5.14 -7.25
C LYS A 52 -24.75 3.92 -7.25
N ILE A 53 -24.26 2.73 -7.58
CA ILE A 53 -25.03 1.48 -7.49
C ILE A 53 -25.37 1.16 -6.03
N MET A 54 -24.40 1.36 -5.13
CA MET A 54 -24.54 1.02 -3.72
C MET A 54 -25.42 2.01 -2.96
N GLU A 55 -25.59 3.25 -3.42
CA GLU A 55 -26.41 4.28 -2.77
C GLU A 55 -27.80 3.73 -2.39
N LYS A 56 -28.48 3.07 -3.34
CA LYS A 56 -29.83 2.50 -3.20
C LYS A 56 -29.86 1.07 -2.61
N ARG A 57 -28.71 0.49 -2.26
CA ARG A 57 -28.61 -0.90 -1.77
C ARG A 57 -28.12 -0.94 -0.33
N LYS A 58 -28.45 -2.01 0.41
CA LYS A 58 -27.82 -2.29 1.71
C LYS A 58 -26.38 -2.76 1.50
N ALA A 59 -25.51 -2.56 2.50
CA ALA A 59 -24.15 -3.07 2.45
C ALA A 59 -24.15 -4.60 2.35
N PHE A 60 -23.34 -5.16 1.45
CA PHE A 60 -23.23 -6.62 1.31
C PHE A 60 -22.51 -7.23 2.52
N ASP A 61 -23.00 -8.36 3.01
CA ASP A 61 -22.25 -9.19 3.94
C ASP A 61 -21.31 -10.13 3.15
N LEU A 62 -20.04 -9.73 3.11
CA LEU A 62 -18.98 -10.43 2.40
C LEU A 62 -18.01 -11.13 3.36
N LYS A 63 -18.44 -11.48 4.59
CA LYS A 63 -17.55 -12.03 5.61
C LYS A 63 -16.75 -13.24 5.11
N TYR A 64 -17.43 -14.25 4.55
CA TYR A 64 -16.77 -15.47 4.06
C TYR A 64 -15.93 -15.24 2.82
N VAL A 65 -16.36 -14.34 1.93
CA VAL A 65 -15.60 -13.94 0.74
C VAL A 65 -14.29 -13.28 1.16
N LEU A 66 -14.34 -12.32 2.10
CA LEU A 66 -13.15 -11.67 2.64
C LEU A 66 -12.25 -12.64 3.39
N LEU A 67 -12.82 -13.61 4.09
CA LEU A 67 -12.04 -14.62 4.79
C LEU A 67 -11.23 -15.48 3.80
N ALA A 68 -11.89 -16.02 2.77
CA ALA A 68 -11.25 -16.81 1.73
C ALA A 68 -10.22 -15.98 0.94
N TYR A 69 -10.58 -14.75 0.59
CA TYR A 69 -9.70 -13.83 -0.13
C TYR A 69 -8.44 -13.47 0.68
N ASN A 70 -8.59 -13.08 1.95
CA ASN A 70 -7.43 -12.75 2.79
C ASN A 70 -6.56 -13.98 3.06
N ALA A 71 -7.15 -15.17 3.23
CA ALA A 71 -6.39 -16.41 3.36
C ALA A 71 -5.58 -16.71 2.10
N ALA A 72 -6.21 -16.61 0.92
CA ALA A 72 -5.53 -16.78 -0.37
C ALA A 72 -4.40 -15.76 -0.53
N GLN A 73 -4.64 -14.49 -0.18
CA GLN A 73 -3.61 -13.45 -0.21
C GLN A 73 -2.42 -13.79 0.71
N VAL A 74 -2.65 -14.27 1.93
CA VAL A 74 -1.56 -14.71 2.83
C VAL A 74 -0.73 -15.82 2.20
N LEU A 75 -1.40 -16.85 1.68
CA LEU A 75 -0.74 -18.02 1.08
C LEU A 75 0.06 -17.65 -0.18
N VAL A 76 -0.54 -16.84 -1.07
CA VAL A 76 0.11 -16.43 -2.32
C VAL A 76 1.27 -15.47 -2.04
N ASN A 77 1.07 -14.43 -1.22
CA ASN A 77 2.16 -13.50 -0.90
C ASN A 77 3.30 -14.21 -0.17
N GLY A 78 2.98 -15.03 0.84
CA GLY A 78 3.97 -15.75 1.64
C GLY A 78 4.71 -16.81 0.83
N GLY A 79 3.97 -17.61 0.06
CA GLY A 79 4.54 -18.64 -0.81
C GLY A 79 5.45 -18.04 -1.90
N MET A 80 5.03 -16.95 -2.54
CA MET A 80 5.88 -16.24 -3.51
C MET A 80 7.12 -15.63 -2.84
N CYS A 81 6.99 -15.05 -1.65
CA CYS A 81 8.12 -14.49 -0.90
C CYS A 81 9.18 -15.56 -0.61
N ILE A 82 8.76 -16.70 -0.04
CA ILE A 82 9.64 -17.82 0.27
C ILE A 82 10.29 -18.36 -1.00
N SER A 83 9.51 -18.52 -2.07
CA SER A 83 10.03 -19.03 -3.35
C SER A 83 11.08 -18.10 -3.95
N CYS A 84 10.85 -16.77 -3.97
CA CYS A 84 11.83 -15.80 -4.44
C CYS A 84 13.13 -15.87 -3.63
N ILE A 85 13.04 -15.93 -2.30
CA ILE A 85 14.22 -16.02 -1.42
C ILE A 85 14.98 -17.32 -1.69
N TYR A 86 14.27 -18.45 -1.80
CA TYR A 86 14.87 -19.75 -2.09
C TYR A 86 15.59 -19.77 -3.44
N ILE A 87 14.98 -19.19 -4.48
CA ILE A 87 15.57 -19.10 -5.83
C ILE A 87 16.83 -18.25 -5.84
N ILE A 88 16.81 -17.08 -5.18
CA ILE A 88 17.99 -16.22 -5.08
C ILE A 88 19.11 -16.93 -4.32
N TRP A 89 18.78 -17.64 -3.25
CA TRP A 89 19.76 -18.40 -2.47
C TRP A 89 20.37 -19.57 -3.27
N LEU A 90 19.55 -20.29 -4.04
CA LEU A 90 19.97 -21.45 -4.83
C LEU A 90 20.81 -21.05 -6.05
N HIS A 91 20.32 -20.08 -6.84
CA HIS A 91 20.95 -19.71 -8.11
C HIS A 91 22.04 -18.65 -7.96
N LYS A 92 22.10 -17.95 -6.82
CA LYS A 92 23.01 -16.81 -6.56
C LYS A 92 23.20 -15.90 -7.78
N PRO A 93 22.09 -15.39 -8.36
CA PRO A 93 22.12 -14.69 -9.64
C PRO A 93 22.75 -13.29 -9.58
N TYR A 94 23.04 -12.78 -8.38
CA TYR A 94 23.53 -11.43 -8.16
C TYR A 94 24.87 -11.48 -7.42
N ASP A 95 25.91 -10.95 -8.06
CA ASP A 95 27.25 -10.84 -7.46
C ASP A 95 27.27 -9.81 -6.33
N ARG A 96 26.51 -8.72 -6.48
CA ARG A 96 26.40 -7.63 -5.51
C ARG A 96 24.93 -7.24 -5.31
N LEU A 97 24.45 -7.27 -4.07
CA LEU A 97 23.09 -6.81 -3.74
C LEU A 97 22.91 -5.30 -3.92
N SER A 98 23.98 -4.51 -4.01
CA SER A 98 23.85 -3.07 -4.22
C SER A 98 23.48 -2.68 -5.66
N CYS A 99 23.70 -3.58 -6.62
CA CYS A 99 23.32 -3.39 -8.02
C CYS A 99 22.94 -4.74 -8.63
N MET A 100 21.63 -5.01 -8.68
CA MET A 100 21.09 -6.26 -9.20
C MET A 100 20.70 -6.08 -10.67
N MET A 101 21.40 -6.76 -11.58
CA MET A 101 21.13 -6.69 -13.02
C MET A 101 20.08 -7.72 -13.44
N PRO A 102 19.12 -7.36 -14.32
CA PRO A 102 18.12 -8.30 -14.82
C PRO A 102 18.72 -9.28 -15.84
N ASP A 103 18.37 -10.56 -15.78
CA ASP A 103 18.71 -11.51 -16.86
C ASP A 103 17.60 -11.53 -17.90
N ARG A 104 17.85 -10.88 -19.05
CA ARG A 104 16.91 -10.82 -20.18
C ARG A 104 16.99 -12.02 -21.13
N ARG A 105 17.92 -12.94 -20.92
CA ARG A 105 18.10 -14.11 -21.78
C ARG A 105 17.02 -15.16 -21.46
N ARG A 106 16.83 -16.12 -22.37
CA ARG A 106 15.95 -17.28 -22.14
C ARG A 106 16.67 -18.40 -21.37
N THR A 107 17.37 -18.03 -20.30
CA THR A 107 17.97 -18.95 -19.33
C THR A 107 16.90 -19.45 -18.36
N GLU A 108 17.16 -20.56 -17.65
CA GLU A 108 16.22 -21.06 -16.63
C GLU A 108 15.90 -19.98 -15.59
N PHE A 109 16.94 -19.30 -15.09
CA PHE A 109 16.79 -18.21 -14.12
C PHE A 109 16.04 -17.00 -14.72
N GLY A 110 16.42 -16.54 -15.92
CA GLY A 110 15.76 -15.38 -16.54
C GLY A 110 14.27 -15.62 -16.82
N MET A 111 13.89 -16.84 -17.21
CA MET A 111 12.48 -17.21 -17.37
C MET A 111 11.75 -17.34 -16.03
N LEU A 112 12.43 -17.81 -14.99
CA LEU A 112 11.89 -17.90 -13.63
C LEU A 112 11.61 -16.52 -13.05
N GLU A 113 12.59 -15.61 -13.16
CA GLU A 113 12.47 -14.20 -12.76
C GLU A 113 11.28 -13.53 -13.47
N LEU A 114 11.12 -13.74 -14.79
CA LEU A 114 9.96 -13.25 -15.53
C LEU A 114 8.64 -13.82 -15.01
N LYS A 115 8.57 -15.12 -14.72
CA LYS A 115 7.35 -15.75 -14.18
C LYS A 115 6.98 -15.15 -12.82
N PHE A 116 7.95 -14.88 -11.95
CA PHE A 116 7.71 -14.23 -10.66
C PHE A 116 7.27 -12.78 -10.81
N ALA A 117 7.95 -12.01 -11.65
CA ALA A 117 7.59 -10.62 -11.92
C ALA A 117 6.16 -10.52 -12.48
N TYR A 118 5.81 -11.41 -13.42
CA TYR A 118 4.46 -11.49 -13.98
C TYR A 118 3.42 -11.96 -12.96
N GLY A 119 3.72 -12.99 -12.17
CA GLY A 119 2.83 -13.46 -11.11
C GLY A 119 2.54 -12.36 -10.08
N TYR A 120 3.56 -11.58 -9.73
CA TYR A 120 3.42 -10.44 -8.81
C TYR A 120 2.62 -9.30 -9.43
N TYR A 121 2.78 -9.04 -10.73
CA TYR A 121 1.93 -8.11 -11.48
C TYR A 121 0.45 -8.52 -11.40
N LEU A 122 0.13 -9.79 -11.70
CA LEU A 122 -1.24 -10.29 -11.57
C LEU A 122 -1.76 -10.17 -10.14
N LEU A 123 -0.91 -10.45 -9.14
CA LEU A 123 -1.27 -10.29 -7.73
C LEU A 123 -1.68 -8.84 -7.42
N LYS A 124 -0.97 -7.84 -7.93
CA LYS A 124 -1.39 -6.43 -7.74
C LYS A 124 -2.68 -6.07 -8.47
N ILE A 125 -3.01 -6.72 -9.58
CA ILE A 125 -4.33 -6.58 -10.21
C ILE A 125 -5.41 -7.21 -9.33
N VAL A 126 -5.14 -8.37 -8.70
CA VAL A 126 -6.05 -8.99 -7.72
C VAL A 126 -6.25 -8.09 -6.51
N ASP A 127 -5.22 -7.36 -6.06
CA ASP A 127 -5.32 -6.41 -4.94
C ASP A 127 -6.35 -5.29 -5.19
N PHE A 128 -6.75 -5.00 -6.44
CA PHE A 128 -7.87 -4.08 -6.73
C PHE A 128 -9.20 -4.55 -6.13
N ALA A 129 -9.34 -5.85 -5.86
CA ALA A 129 -10.51 -6.40 -5.19
C ALA A 129 -10.70 -5.81 -3.79
N ASP A 130 -9.63 -5.41 -3.08
CA ASP A 130 -9.72 -4.78 -1.75
C ASP A 130 -10.64 -3.56 -1.77
N THR A 131 -10.43 -2.70 -2.76
CA THR A 131 -11.17 -1.46 -2.94
C THR A 131 -12.60 -1.72 -3.41
N VAL A 132 -12.78 -2.71 -4.27
CA VAL A 132 -14.11 -3.20 -4.67
C VAL A 132 -14.89 -3.66 -3.44
N PHE A 133 -14.28 -4.44 -2.55
CA PHE A 133 -14.92 -4.88 -1.31
C PHE A 133 -15.26 -3.71 -0.37
N PHE A 134 -14.42 -2.67 -0.29
CA PHE A 134 -14.74 -1.47 0.48
C PHE A 134 -16.00 -0.77 -0.05
N VAL A 135 -16.12 -0.63 -1.37
CA VAL A 135 -17.29 -0.02 -2.01
C VAL A 135 -18.55 -0.86 -1.76
N LEU A 136 -18.49 -2.18 -2.00
CA LEU A 136 -19.63 -3.09 -1.80
C LEU A 136 -20.10 -3.17 -0.33
N ARG A 137 -19.20 -2.90 0.63
CA ARG A 137 -19.53 -2.86 2.07
C ARG A 137 -19.89 -1.47 2.57
N LYS A 138 -20.01 -0.47 1.69
CA LYS A 138 -20.24 0.94 2.05
C LYS A 138 -19.20 1.50 3.03
N ARG A 139 -17.94 1.09 2.89
CA ARG A 139 -16.81 1.55 3.72
C ARG A 139 -16.00 2.62 2.97
N GLN A 140 -16.67 3.67 2.49
CA GLN A 140 -16.05 4.68 1.63
C GLN A 140 -14.88 5.43 2.30
N HIS A 141 -14.88 5.55 3.64
CA HIS A 141 -13.74 6.12 4.38
C HIS A 141 -12.43 5.33 4.19
N GLN A 142 -12.51 4.05 3.80
CA GLN A 142 -11.33 3.22 3.49
C GLN A 142 -10.82 3.44 2.06
N VAL A 143 -11.66 3.98 1.16
CA VAL A 143 -11.30 4.33 -0.23
C VAL A 143 -10.60 5.69 -0.24
N SER A 144 -9.47 5.75 0.47
CA SER A 144 -8.65 6.96 0.60
C SER A 144 -7.88 7.27 -0.68
N PHE A 145 -7.41 8.51 -0.81
CA PHE A 145 -6.48 8.88 -1.88
C PHE A 145 -5.24 7.99 -1.88
N LEU A 146 -4.62 7.79 -0.70
CA LEU A 146 -3.44 6.94 -0.52
C LEU A 146 -3.63 5.55 -1.09
N HIS A 147 -4.74 4.89 -0.74
CA HIS A 147 -5.00 3.52 -1.17
C HIS A 147 -5.20 3.44 -2.69
N VAL A 148 -6.07 4.27 -3.27
CA VAL A 148 -6.34 4.24 -4.72
C VAL A 148 -5.10 4.64 -5.52
N TYR A 149 -4.37 5.68 -5.08
CA TYR A 149 -3.12 6.12 -5.70
C TYR A 149 -2.08 4.99 -5.71
N HIS A 150 -1.88 4.33 -4.57
CA HIS A 150 -0.94 3.22 -4.44
C HIS A 150 -1.27 2.07 -5.38
N HIS A 151 -2.53 1.58 -5.37
CA HIS A 151 -2.93 0.45 -6.21
C HIS A 151 -2.73 0.75 -7.70
N ILE A 152 -3.17 1.91 -8.18
CA ILE A 152 -3.00 2.30 -9.60
C ILE A 152 -1.53 2.37 -9.96
N LEU A 153 -0.71 3.03 -9.13
CA LEU A 153 0.68 3.28 -9.46
C LEU A 153 1.54 2.02 -9.35
N MET A 154 1.24 1.12 -8.42
CA MET A 154 1.88 -0.21 -8.37
C MET A 154 1.56 -1.03 -9.63
N ALA A 155 0.29 -1.04 -10.08
CA ALA A 155 -0.09 -1.73 -11.30
C ALA A 155 0.59 -1.13 -12.55
N CYS A 156 0.67 0.20 -12.65
CA CYS A 156 1.42 0.89 -13.70
C CYS A 156 2.90 0.54 -13.68
N GLY A 157 3.56 0.70 -12.52
CA GLY A 157 4.99 0.44 -12.37
C GLY A 157 5.36 -1.00 -12.76
N LEU A 158 4.54 -1.97 -12.34
CA LEU A 158 4.76 -3.38 -12.68
C LEU A 158 4.43 -3.72 -14.12
N PHE A 159 3.41 -3.09 -14.73
CA PHE A 159 3.16 -3.22 -16.16
C PHE A 159 4.40 -2.81 -16.97
N PHE A 160 4.99 -1.66 -16.65
CA PHE A 160 6.22 -1.21 -17.30
C PHE A 160 7.42 -2.10 -16.96
N SER A 161 7.56 -2.54 -15.70
CA SER A 161 8.67 -3.40 -15.28
C SER A 161 8.62 -4.75 -16.01
N VAL A 162 7.53 -5.51 -15.95
CA VAL A 162 7.42 -6.84 -16.60
C VAL A 162 7.55 -6.74 -18.13
N ARG A 163 7.22 -5.59 -18.72
CA ARG A 163 7.28 -5.39 -20.17
C ARG A 163 8.64 -4.94 -20.67
N TYR A 164 9.40 -4.15 -19.90
CA TYR A 164 10.62 -3.50 -20.38
C TYR A 164 11.85 -3.73 -19.51
N LEU A 165 11.66 -3.96 -18.21
CA LEU A 165 12.73 -4.06 -17.21
C LEU A 165 12.37 -5.12 -16.16
N THR A 166 12.27 -6.36 -16.63
CA THR A 166 11.88 -7.51 -15.83
C THR A 166 13.05 -7.92 -14.94
N GLY A 167 12.85 -7.88 -13.61
CA GLY A 167 13.83 -8.43 -12.68
C GLY A 167 14.90 -7.46 -12.19
N GLY A 168 16.03 -8.02 -11.78
CA GLY A 168 17.17 -7.27 -11.24
C GLY A 168 16.80 -6.49 -9.99
N HIS A 169 17.14 -5.20 -9.95
CA HIS A 169 16.93 -4.34 -8.79
C HIS A 169 15.45 -4.21 -8.38
N GLY A 170 14.53 -4.38 -9.33
CA GLY A 170 13.09 -4.40 -9.04
C GLY A 170 12.65 -5.58 -8.17
N ALA A 171 13.41 -6.70 -8.16
CA ALA A 171 13.09 -7.88 -7.37
C ALA A 171 13.11 -7.61 -5.85
N SER A 172 13.96 -6.67 -5.38
CA SER A 172 14.00 -6.28 -3.97
C SER A 172 12.66 -5.69 -3.50
N LEU A 173 12.05 -4.81 -4.29
CA LEU A 173 10.71 -4.28 -4.02
C LEU A 173 9.67 -5.38 -3.96
N VAL A 174 9.72 -6.33 -4.90
CA VAL A 174 8.79 -7.47 -4.92
C VAL A 174 8.90 -8.26 -3.62
N ILE A 175 10.11 -8.66 -3.22
CA ILE A 175 10.33 -9.50 -2.03
C ILE A 175 9.90 -8.79 -0.75
N VAL A 176 10.33 -7.55 -0.54
CA VAL A 176 9.97 -6.81 0.67
C VAL A 176 8.46 -6.54 0.72
N ASN A 177 7.83 -6.20 -0.41
CA ASN A 177 6.38 -5.98 -0.46
C ASN A 177 5.60 -7.27 -0.16
N LEU A 178 6.00 -8.41 -0.75
CA LEU A 178 5.37 -9.71 -0.50
C LEU A 178 5.44 -10.08 0.99
N ALA A 179 6.58 -9.86 1.65
CA ALA A 179 6.73 -10.12 3.08
C ALA A 179 5.75 -9.26 3.92
N VAL A 180 5.69 -7.96 3.64
CA VAL A 180 4.82 -7.04 4.40
C VAL A 180 3.34 -7.27 4.08
N HIS A 181 2.99 -7.58 2.84
CA HIS A 181 1.62 -7.94 2.46
C HIS A 181 1.17 -9.25 3.10
N THR A 182 2.07 -10.22 3.27
CA THR A 182 1.77 -11.44 4.03
C THR A 182 1.33 -11.10 5.46
N ILE A 183 2.06 -10.21 6.14
CA ILE A 183 1.74 -9.74 7.50
C ILE A 183 0.40 -8.95 7.51
N MET A 184 0.22 -8.04 6.55
CA MET A 184 -0.97 -7.20 6.46
C MET A 184 -2.25 -8.03 6.21
N TYR A 185 -2.23 -8.94 5.23
CA TYR A 185 -3.39 -9.79 4.92
C TYR A 185 -3.64 -10.81 6.02
N PHE A 186 -2.60 -11.27 6.72
CA PHE A 186 -2.78 -12.13 7.88
C PHE A 186 -3.56 -11.41 8.98
N TYR A 187 -3.23 -10.14 9.22
CA TYR A 187 -4.02 -9.31 10.13
C TYR A 187 -5.47 -9.13 9.67
N TYR A 188 -5.72 -8.91 8.38
CA TYR A 188 -7.09 -8.79 7.86
C TYR A 188 -7.87 -10.11 7.94
N PHE A 189 -7.21 -11.24 7.72
CA PHE A 189 -7.78 -12.58 7.89
C PHE A 189 -8.21 -12.80 9.35
N ILE A 190 -7.32 -12.57 10.31
CA ILE A 190 -7.61 -12.71 11.74
C ILE A 190 -8.70 -11.73 12.18
N SER A 191 -8.67 -10.48 11.69
CA SER A 191 -9.70 -9.48 11.98
C SER A 191 -11.08 -9.83 11.43
N ALA A 192 -11.14 -10.63 10.36
CA ALA A 192 -12.40 -11.15 9.80
C ALA A 192 -12.92 -12.37 10.59
N LEU A 193 -12.03 -13.22 11.12
CA LEU A 193 -12.37 -14.35 12.00
C LEU A 193 -12.84 -13.91 13.39
N ARG A 194 -12.10 -12.97 14.01
CA ARG A 194 -12.30 -12.52 15.39
C ARG A 194 -12.54 -11.01 15.39
N PRO A 195 -13.81 -10.57 15.26
CA PRO A 195 -14.16 -9.15 15.26
C PRO A 195 -13.69 -8.39 16.51
N GLU A 196 -13.56 -9.09 17.65
CA GLU A 196 -13.03 -8.55 18.92
C GLU A 196 -11.61 -7.99 18.76
N LEU A 197 -10.76 -8.64 17.96
CA LEU A 197 -9.38 -8.22 17.72
C LEU A 197 -9.30 -6.96 16.84
N LYS A 198 -10.37 -6.62 16.12
CA LYS A 198 -10.45 -5.42 15.28
C LYS A 198 -10.32 -4.12 16.09
N HIS A 199 -10.64 -4.17 17.38
CA HIS A 199 -10.56 -3.03 18.29
C HIS A 199 -9.15 -2.79 18.86
N SER A 200 -8.24 -3.76 18.72
CA SER A 200 -6.86 -3.57 19.18
C SER A 200 -6.11 -2.59 18.27
N MET A 201 -5.89 -1.38 18.78
CA MET A 201 -5.14 -0.33 18.10
C MET A 201 -3.64 -0.62 18.04
N TRP A 202 -3.13 -1.47 18.93
CA TRP A 202 -1.72 -1.84 19.03
C TRP A 202 -1.23 -2.58 17.77
N TRP A 203 -1.99 -3.58 17.32
CA TRP A 203 -1.66 -4.35 16.11
C TRP A 203 -1.63 -3.48 14.85
N LYS A 204 -2.65 -2.64 14.68
CA LYS A 204 -2.75 -1.74 13.52
C LYS A 204 -1.56 -0.78 13.43
N LYS A 205 -1.16 -0.22 14.58
CA LYS A 205 0.00 0.67 14.69
C LYS A 205 1.28 -0.02 14.21
N HIS A 206 1.55 -1.24 14.68
CA HIS A 206 2.76 -1.98 14.31
C HIS A 206 2.78 -2.39 12.83
N ILE A 207 1.64 -2.77 12.25
CA ILE A 207 1.55 -3.07 10.82
C ILE A 207 1.91 -1.84 9.99
N THR A 208 1.38 -0.67 10.35
CA THR A 208 1.73 0.59 9.67
C THR A 208 3.21 0.95 9.85
N GLN A 209 3.80 0.69 11.02
CA GLN A 209 5.25 0.89 11.23
C GLN A 209 6.09 -0.02 10.35
N VAL A 210 5.70 -1.29 10.19
CA VAL A 210 6.37 -2.24 9.28
C VAL A 210 6.28 -1.78 7.83
N GLN A 211 5.14 -1.23 7.40
CA GLN A 211 4.98 -0.64 6.06
C GLN A 211 5.87 0.60 5.86
N ILE A 212 5.97 1.48 6.86
CA ILE A 212 6.89 2.64 6.82
C ILE A 212 8.35 2.18 6.74
N ALA A 213 8.73 1.18 7.54
CA ALA A 213 10.08 0.61 7.53
C ALA A 213 10.41 -0.01 6.17
N GLN A 214 9.46 -0.72 5.53
CA GLN A 214 9.62 -1.21 4.15
C GLN A 214 9.99 -0.07 3.19
N PHE A 215 9.24 1.03 3.20
CA PHE A 215 9.51 2.13 2.26
C PHE A 215 10.86 2.80 2.55
N LEU A 216 11.26 2.91 3.82
CA LEU A 216 12.58 3.42 4.17
C LEU A 216 13.70 2.52 3.63
N VAL A 217 13.61 1.20 3.86
CA VAL A 217 14.61 0.23 3.39
C VAL A 217 14.70 0.25 1.86
N LEU A 218 13.57 0.24 1.16
CA LEU A 218 13.55 0.29 -0.30
C LEU A 218 14.09 1.62 -0.84
N LEU A 219 13.80 2.75 -0.18
CA LEU A 219 14.33 4.06 -0.58
C LEU A 219 15.85 4.10 -0.47
N LEU A 220 16.41 3.58 0.62
CA LEU A 220 17.85 3.50 0.82
C LEU A 220 18.49 2.58 -0.23
N HIS A 221 17.91 1.42 -0.47
CA HIS A 221 18.40 0.45 -1.45
C HIS A 221 18.38 0.97 -2.89
N PHE A 222 17.32 1.67 -3.30
CA PHE A 222 17.23 2.28 -4.63
C PHE A 222 18.11 3.50 -4.78
N THR A 223 18.22 4.35 -3.74
CA THR A 223 19.08 5.52 -3.76
C THR A 223 20.56 5.13 -3.79
N HIS A 224 20.95 4.08 -3.06
CA HIS A 224 22.30 3.56 -3.11
C HIS A 224 22.68 3.11 -4.53
N ALA A 225 21.84 2.30 -5.18
CA ALA A 225 22.06 1.88 -6.57
C ALA A 225 22.03 3.05 -7.57
N LEU A 226 21.24 4.10 -7.28
CA LEU A 226 21.17 5.30 -8.10
C LEU A 226 22.50 6.08 -8.07
N LEU A 227 23.11 6.21 -6.88
CA LEU A 227 24.36 6.95 -6.66
C LEU A 227 25.62 6.13 -7.00
N ASP A 228 25.51 4.81 -7.08
CA ASP A 228 26.62 3.91 -7.43
C ASP A 228 27.02 4.07 -8.90
N MET A 229 28.19 4.67 -9.18
CA MET A 229 28.68 4.91 -10.54
C MET A 229 29.02 3.63 -11.30
N GLU A 230 29.28 2.51 -10.61
CA GLU A 230 29.55 1.21 -11.21
C GLU A 230 28.27 0.46 -11.59
N CYS A 231 27.10 0.93 -11.14
CA CYS A 231 25.85 0.25 -11.38
C CYS A 231 25.26 0.57 -12.77
N GLU A 232 25.25 -0.42 -13.65
CA GLU A 232 24.71 -0.34 -15.01
C GLU A 232 23.18 -0.43 -15.09
N PHE A 233 22.50 -0.64 -13.95
CA PHE A 233 21.05 -0.68 -13.93
C PHE A 233 20.48 0.70 -14.36
N PRO A 234 19.40 0.75 -15.18
CA PRO A 234 18.92 2.01 -15.73
C PRO A 234 18.59 3.07 -14.67
N LYS A 235 19.38 4.15 -14.63
CA LYS A 235 19.29 5.22 -13.63
C LYS A 235 17.94 5.92 -13.62
N TRP A 236 17.30 6.09 -14.78
CA TRP A 236 15.95 6.65 -14.87
C TRP A 236 14.91 5.79 -14.13
N ALA A 237 15.05 4.46 -14.18
CA ALA A 237 14.13 3.54 -13.53
C ALA A 237 14.33 3.57 -12.01
N LEU A 238 15.59 3.62 -11.56
CA LEU A 238 15.93 3.83 -10.15
C LEU A 238 15.42 5.17 -9.64
N GLY A 239 15.58 6.25 -10.40
CA GLY A 239 15.08 7.58 -10.05
C GLY A 239 13.56 7.59 -9.86
N LEU A 240 12.81 6.99 -10.79
CA LEU A 240 11.35 6.84 -10.67
C LEU A 240 10.94 5.97 -9.48
N ALA A 241 11.64 4.85 -9.26
CA ALA A 241 11.36 3.96 -8.14
C ALA A 241 11.65 4.62 -6.78
N SER A 242 12.78 5.34 -6.66
CA SER A 242 13.12 6.13 -5.47
C SER A 242 12.12 7.24 -5.22
N PHE A 243 11.76 8.02 -6.25
CA PHE A 243 10.76 9.07 -6.13
C PHE A 243 9.41 8.51 -5.67
N GLN A 244 8.96 7.42 -6.29
CA GLN A 244 7.71 6.78 -5.90
C GLN A 244 7.75 6.25 -4.46
N THR A 245 8.86 5.64 -4.07
CA THR A 245 9.04 5.12 -2.70
C THR A 245 9.03 6.26 -1.67
N LEU A 246 9.63 7.40 -2.00
CA LEU A 246 9.59 8.60 -1.17
C LEU A 246 8.16 9.15 -1.01
N VAL A 247 7.39 9.23 -2.10
CA VAL A 247 5.98 9.65 -2.04
C VAL A 247 5.19 8.71 -1.12
N MET A 248 5.37 7.40 -1.26
CA MET A 248 4.70 6.42 -0.40
C MET A 248 5.11 6.56 1.07
N LEU A 249 6.40 6.77 1.35
CA LEU A 249 6.91 7.00 2.69
C LEU A 249 6.24 8.22 3.34
N VAL A 250 6.15 9.34 2.61
CA VAL A 250 5.51 10.57 3.10
C VAL A 250 4.03 10.34 3.38
N LEU A 251 3.29 9.72 2.44
CA LEU A 251 1.86 9.49 2.61
C LEU A 251 1.54 8.54 3.77
N PHE A 252 2.32 7.47 3.96
CA PHE A 252 2.16 6.56 5.10
C PHE A 252 2.55 7.22 6.42
N SER A 253 3.59 8.08 6.43
CA SER A 253 3.98 8.84 7.61
C SER A 253 2.91 9.85 8.01
N ASP A 254 2.32 10.56 7.04
CA ASP A 254 1.19 11.47 7.27
C ASP A 254 -0.05 10.72 7.79
N PHE A 255 -0.37 9.57 7.19
CA PHE A 255 -1.43 8.70 7.68
C PHE A 255 -1.18 8.26 9.13
N TYR A 256 0.03 7.80 9.43
CA TYR A 256 0.41 7.35 10.77
C TYR A 256 0.32 8.48 11.80
N TYR A 257 0.82 9.67 11.45
CA TYR A 257 0.71 10.86 12.29
C TYR A 257 -0.77 11.18 12.58
N LYS A 258 -1.61 11.28 11.53
CA LYS A 258 -3.03 11.63 11.67
C LYS A 258 -3.84 10.56 12.42
N ALA A 259 -3.52 9.28 12.25
CA ALA A 259 -4.29 8.17 12.82
C ALA A 259 -3.89 7.82 14.25
N TYR A 260 -2.61 7.99 14.64
CA TYR A 260 -2.09 7.47 15.91
C TYR A 260 -1.40 8.49 16.81
N LEU A 261 -0.78 9.53 16.26
CA LEU A 261 -0.02 10.51 17.04
C LEU A 261 -0.76 11.83 17.25
N ARG A 262 -1.60 12.23 16.29
CA ARG A 262 -2.33 13.50 16.36
C ARG A 262 -3.23 13.48 17.59
N PRO A 263 -3.06 14.42 18.53
CA PRO A 263 -3.92 14.52 19.68
C PRO A 263 -5.36 14.71 19.22
N ASN A 264 -6.25 13.81 19.67
CA ASN A 264 -7.65 13.91 19.31
C ASN A 264 -8.23 15.13 20.02
N LYS A 265 -8.37 16.26 19.30
CA LYS A 265 -8.89 17.53 19.87
C LYS A 265 -10.20 17.32 20.64
N ARG A 266 -11.03 16.37 20.24
CA ARG A 266 -12.27 16.00 20.98
C ARG A 266 -12.01 15.41 22.36
N LYS A 267 -10.93 14.64 22.52
CA LYS A 267 -10.52 14.03 23.79
C LYS A 267 -9.85 15.04 24.71
N LEU A 268 -9.06 15.95 24.14
CA LEU A 268 -8.46 17.07 24.86
C LEU A 268 -9.51 18.09 25.33
N VAL A 269 -10.51 18.43 24.50
CA VAL A 269 -11.61 19.31 24.91
C VAL A 269 -12.49 18.65 25.97
N SER A 270 -12.76 17.34 25.89
CA SER A 270 -13.50 16.65 26.95
C SER A 270 -12.72 16.54 28.26
N GLN A 271 -11.38 16.42 28.20
CA GLN A 271 -10.52 16.39 29.38
C GLN A 271 -10.36 17.78 30.00
N ALA A 272 -10.13 18.81 29.19
CA ALA A 272 -10.08 20.20 29.64
C ALA A 272 -11.42 20.66 30.23
N ASN A 273 -12.56 20.30 29.60
CA ASN A 273 -13.88 20.61 30.16
C ASN A 273 -14.16 19.82 31.45
N ALA A 274 -13.59 18.62 31.62
CA ALA A 274 -13.74 17.86 32.86
C ALA A 274 -12.88 18.42 33.99
N GLU A 275 -11.66 18.87 33.68
CA GLU A 275 -10.74 19.56 34.62
C GLU A 275 -11.31 20.91 35.07
N GLN A 276 -11.89 21.70 34.16
CA GLN A 276 -12.56 22.97 34.51
C GLN A 276 -13.79 22.76 35.40
N VAL A 277 -14.55 21.68 35.20
CA VAL A 277 -15.72 21.35 36.04
C VAL A 277 -15.30 20.82 37.41
N SER A 278 -14.14 20.15 37.54
CA SER A 278 -13.59 19.77 38.84
C SER A 278 -13.03 20.96 39.61
N GLU A 279 -12.26 21.84 38.96
CA GLU A 279 -11.71 23.05 39.61
C GLU A 279 -12.83 23.96 40.13
N HIS A 280 -13.89 24.17 39.33
CA HIS A 280 -15.00 25.02 39.75
C HIS A 280 -15.80 24.44 40.93
N LYS A 281 -15.93 23.10 41.03
CA LYS A 281 -16.55 22.45 42.20
C LYS A 281 -15.70 22.53 43.46
N GLU A 282 -14.38 22.52 43.31
CA GLU A 282 -13.45 22.60 44.43
C GLU A 282 -13.39 24.03 45.00
N GLU A 283 -13.48 25.05 44.14
CA GLU A 283 -13.64 26.45 44.54
C GLU A 283 -14.99 26.71 45.24
N ASP A 284 -16.10 26.21 44.71
CA ASP A 284 -17.44 26.38 45.31
C ASP A 284 -17.49 25.74 46.71
N PHE A 285 -16.93 24.53 46.86
CA PHE A 285 -16.87 23.83 48.14
C PHE A 285 -15.97 24.55 49.16
N SER A 286 -14.83 25.10 48.73
CA SER A 286 -13.95 25.89 49.60
C SER A 286 -14.59 27.21 50.03
N ALA A 287 -15.36 27.87 49.15
CA ALA A 287 -16.08 29.10 49.47
C ALA A 287 -17.21 28.86 50.47
N GLU A 288 -17.94 27.74 50.32
CA GLU A 288 -19.00 27.35 51.24
C GLU A 288 -18.46 27.04 52.65
N GLN A 289 -17.32 26.35 52.75
CA GLN A 289 -16.65 26.11 54.04
C GLN A 289 -16.16 27.39 54.73
N LEU A 290 -15.64 28.36 53.95
CA LEU A 290 -15.22 29.66 54.48
C LEU A 290 -16.41 30.48 54.98
N ALA A 291 -17.53 30.48 54.25
CA ALA A 291 -18.77 31.16 54.65
C ALA A 291 -19.37 30.57 55.93
N VAL A 292 -19.35 29.25 56.09
CA VAL A 292 -19.78 28.58 57.32
C VAL A 292 -18.89 28.97 58.51
N ALA A 293 -17.57 28.92 58.35
CA ALA A 293 -16.62 29.28 59.40
C ALA A 293 -16.70 30.77 59.81
N GLU A 294 -17.06 31.66 58.88
CA GLU A 294 -17.25 33.09 59.15
C GLU A 294 -18.62 33.36 59.82
N SER A 295 -19.65 32.57 59.50
CA SER A 295 -20.95 32.63 60.19
C SER A 295 -20.84 32.19 61.65
N GLU A 296 -20.06 31.15 61.94
CA GLU A 296 -19.84 30.63 63.30
C GLU A 296 -19.08 31.63 64.19
N LYS A 297 -18.20 32.46 63.60
CA LYS A 297 -17.49 33.53 64.31
C LYS A 297 -18.35 34.73 64.68
N ASN A 298 -19.47 34.97 63.98
CA ASN A 298 -20.37 36.10 64.26
C ASN A 298 -21.50 35.76 65.24
N THR A 299 -21.64 34.48 65.62
CA THR A 299 -22.65 33.99 66.58
C THR A 299 -22.13 33.74 68.01
N ASN A 300 -20.86 34.05 68.28
CA ASN A 300 -20.24 34.05 69.62
C ASN A 300 -19.74 35.45 69.98
#